data_AF-A0A2W1JSZ7-F1
#
_entry.id   AF-A0A2W1JSZ7-F1
#
_cell.length_a   1.000
_cell.length_b   1.000
_cell.length_c   1.000
_cell.angle_alpha   90.00
_cell.angle_beta   90.00
_cell.angle_gamma   90.00
#
_symmetry.space_group_name_H-M   'P 1'
#
loop_
_entity.id
_entity.type
_entity.pdbx_description
1 polymer ?
#
loop_
_entity_poly.entity_id
_entity_poly.type
_entity_poly.pdbx_seq_one_letter_code
_entity_poly.pdbx_strand_id
1 'polypeptide(L)'
;MNQPIQEHHDDEEIQMMTFHDELRQWKKELKFINRELQFLSKLLDSRLVRKAKANEEDGSYVLTSLEQMLQKNKDFLFQLIQFKNESEKIRECEDMQCETYFLNEHILFKKKYVSHIAQIQNIKDIIFNFFEKSLH
;
A
#
# COMPACT_ATOMS: atom_id res chain seq x y z
N MET A 1 5.90 -2.12 49.28
CA MET A 1 5.12 -1.49 48.20
C MET A 1 5.87 -1.74 46.92
N ASN A 2 5.37 -2.61 46.05
CA ASN A 2 5.91 -2.76 44.69
C ASN A 2 5.35 -1.60 43.87
N GLN A 3 6.17 -0.58 43.60
CA GLN A 3 5.85 0.38 42.56
C GLN A 3 5.92 -0.36 41.21
N PRO A 4 4.92 -0.21 40.34
CA PRO A 4 5.05 -0.71 38.98
C PRO A 4 6.19 0.05 38.32
N ILE A 5 7.18 -0.69 37.80
CA ILE A 5 8.24 -0.12 36.99
C ILE A 5 7.53 0.42 35.74
N GLN A 6 7.36 1.74 35.63
CA GLN A 6 6.99 2.36 34.37
C GLN A 6 8.18 2.17 33.44
N GLU A 7 7.99 1.41 32.36
CA GLU A 7 8.97 1.36 31.27
C GLU A 7 9.13 2.78 30.72
N HIS A 8 10.26 3.41 31.07
CA HIS A 8 10.68 4.66 30.46
C HIS A 8 11.30 4.31 29.11
N HIS A 9 10.48 4.30 28.06
CA HIS A 9 11.00 4.30 26.70
C HIS A 9 11.62 5.67 26.42
N ASP A 10 12.84 5.67 25.91
CA ASP A 10 13.47 6.88 25.35
C ASP A 10 12.67 7.32 24.11
N ASP A 11 12.70 8.61 23.77
CA ASP A 11 11.93 9.18 22.64
C ASP A 11 12.26 8.47 21.30
N GLU A 12 13.49 7.97 21.19
CA GLU A 12 13.99 7.18 20.05
C GLU A 12 13.33 5.80 19.96
N GLU A 13 13.13 5.11 21.09
CA GLU A 13 12.47 3.80 21.12
C GLU A 13 11.00 3.92 20.73
N ILE A 14 10.32 4.98 21.19
CA ILE A 14 8.94 5.31 20.81
C ILE A 14 8.84 5.58 19.30
N GLN A 15 9.81 6.30 18.73
CA GLN A 15 9.86 6.58 17.30
C GLN A 15 10.02 5.29 16.49
N MET A 16 10.92 4.40 16.88
CA MET A 16 11.14 3.12 16.23
C MET A 16 9.91 2.21 16.28
N MET A 17 9.24 2.13 17.45
CA MET A 17 7.97 1.42 17.58
C MET A 17 6.91 1.96 16.61
N THR A 18 6.81 3.29 16.52
CA THR A 18 5.87 3.96 15.60
C THR A 18 6.13 3.57 14.15
N PHE A 19 7.40 3.56 13.70
CA PHE A 19 7.74 3.18 12.32
C PHE A 19 7.40 1.72 12.02
N HIS A 20 7.66 0.80 12.95
CA HIS A 20 7.28 -0.59 12.77
C HIS A 20 5.76 -0.79 12.66
N ASP A 21 5.00 -0.06 13.46
CA ASP A 21 3.53 -0.08 13.38
C ASP A 21 3.03 0.54 12.06
N GLU A 22 3.64 1.61 11.57
CA GLU A 22 3.37 2.16 10.23
C GLU A 22 3.58 1.11 9.13
N LEU A 23 4.74 0.42 9.12
CA LEU A 23 5.03 -0.63 8.13
C LEU A 23 4.03 -1.79 8.20
N ARG A 24 3.61 -2.18 9.41
CA ARG A 24 2.58 -3.20 9.60
C ARG A 24 1.23 -2.75 9.04
N GLN A 25 0.86 -1.50 9.27
CA GLN A 25 -0.39 -0.93 8.78
C GLN A 25 -0.39 -0.82 7.25
N TRP A 26 0.68 -0.29 6.64
CA TRP A 26 0.80 -0.23 5.17
C TRP A 26 0.72 -1.61 4.53
N LYS A 27 1.32 -2.62 5.15
CA LYS A 27 1.24 -4.01 4.65
C LYS A 27 -0.20 -4.52 4.65
N LYS A 28 -0.97 -4.22 5.70
CA LYS A 28 -2.39 -4.58 5.78
C LYS A 28 -3.20 -3.85 4.70
N GLU A 29 -2.97 -2.55 4.54
CA GLU A 29 -3.63 -1.71 3.54
C GLU A 29 -3.36 -2.19 2.11
N LEU A 30 -2.10 -2.42 1.73
CA LEU A 30 -1.73 -2.90 0.40
C LEU A 30 -2.29 -4.30 0.08
N LYS A 31 -2.37 -5.19 1.08
CA LYS A 31 -3.04 -6.50 0.92
C LYS A 31 -4.53 -6.34 0.66
N PHE A 32 -5.18 -5.43 1.36
CA PHE A 32 -6.60 -5.14 1.15
C PHE A 32 -6.81 -4.55 -0.25
N ILE A 33 -6.00 -3.56 -0.63
CA ILE A 33 -6.01 -2.96 -1.97
C ILE A 33 -5.83 -4.03 -3.05
N ASN A 34 -4.90 -4.98 -2.87
CA ASN A 34 -4.72 -6.07 -3.82
C ASN A 34 -6.02 -6.86 -4.05
N ARG A 35 -6.75 -7.16 -2.97
CA ARG A 35 -8.04 -7.84 -3.05
C ARG A 35 -9.10 -6.99 -3.74
N GLU A 36 -9.14 -5.68 -3.46
CA GLU A 36 -10.05 -4.74 -4.14
C GLU A 36 -9.78 -4.67 -5.64
N LEU A 37 -8.52 -4.50 -6.05
CA LEU A 37 -8.15 -4.43 -7.47
C LEU A 37 -8.47 -5.74 -8.21
N GLN A 38 -8.24 -6.89 -7.58
CA GLN A 38 -8.66 -8.19 -8.12
C GLN A 38 -10.19 -8.30 -8.27
N PHE A 39 -10.94 -7.76 -7.32
CA PHE A 39 -12.40 -7.73 -7.39
C PHE A 39 -12.88 -6.84 -8.54
N LEU A 40 -12.33 -5.63 -8.66
CA LEU A 40 -12.66 -4.71 -9.76
C LEU A 40 -12.32 -5.30 -11.13
N SER A 41 -11.21 -6.02 -11.25
CA SER A 41 -10.81 -6.67 -12.50
C SER A 41 -11.82 -7.74 -12.91
N LYS A 42 -12.22 -8.60 -11.97
CA LYS A 42 -13.28 -9.60 -12.20
C LYS A 42 -14.63 -8.96 -12.52
N LEU A 43 -14.95 -7.82 -11.90
CA LEU A 43 -16.18 -7.09 -12.17
C LEU A 43 -16.19 -6.53 -13.60
N LEU A 44 -15.08 -5.95 -14.05
CA LEU A 44 -14.92 -5.42 -15.41
C LEU A 44 -15.00 -6.52 -16.48
N ASP A 45 -14.38 -7.68 -16.24
CA ASP A 45 -14.45 -8.84 -17.15
C ASP A 45 -15.83 -9.56 -17.11
N SER A 46 -16.65 -9.27 -16.11
CA SER A 46 -17.97 -9.90 -15.98
C SER A 46 -18.94 -9.49 -17.09
N ARG A 47 -19.98 -10.31 -17.29
CA ARG A 47 -21.05 -10.01 -18.25
C ARG A 47 -21.86 -8.75 -17.90
N LEU A 48 -21.65 -8.15 -16.72
CA LEU A 48 -22.31 -6.91 -16.30
C LEU A 48 -21.86 -5.73 -17.17
N VAL A 49 -20.56 -5.60 -17.44
CA VAL A 49 -20.03 -4.53 -18.31
C VAL A 49 -20.44 -4.74 -19.76
N ARG A 50 -20.43 -5.99 -20.24
CA ARG A 50 -20.89 -6.34 -21.60
C ARG A 50 -22.38 -6.01 -21.85
N LYS A 51 -23.21 -5.96 -20.81
CA LYS A 51 -24.62 -5.55 -20.92
C LYS A 51 -24.82 -4.03 -20.89
N ALA A 52 -23.84 -3.29 -20.39
CA ALA A 52 -23.92 -1.87 -20.08
C ALA A 52 -23.77 -0.94 -21.31
N LYS A 53 -23.76 -1.48 -22.55
CA LYS A 53 -23.47 -0.73 -23.79
C LYS A 53 -22.21 0.16 -23.69
N ALA A 54 -21.28 -0.19 -22.81
CA ALA A 54 -20.05 0.55 -22.62
C ALA A 54 -19.22 0.52 -23.92
N ASN A 55 -18.53 1.62 -24.22
CA ASN A 55 -17.57 1.65 -25.31
C ASN A 55 -16.49 0.58 -25.07
N GLU A 56 -16.37 -0.37 -26.00
CA GLU A 56 -15.47 -1.52 -25.89
C GLU A 56 -13.99 -1.09 -25.81
N GLU A 57 -13.62 0.00 -26.48
CA GLU A 57 -12.27 0.56 -26.46
C GLU A 57 -11.92 1.15 -25.08
N ASP A 58 -12.85 1.92 -24.49
CA ASP A 58 -12.68 2.48 -23.14
C ASP A 58 -12.61 1.37 -22.09
N GLY A 59 -13.45 0.33 -22.22
CA GLY A 59 -13.45 -0.82 -21.31
C GLY A 59 -12.13 -1.60 -21.34
N SER A 60 -11.56 -1.82 -22.52
CA SER A 60 -10.28 -2.49 -22.69
C SER A 60 -9.12 -1.69 -22.09
N TYR A 61 -9.11 -0.37 -22.30
CA TYR A 61 -8.13 0.53 -21.71
C TYR A 61 -8.18 0.52 -20.17
N VAL A 62 -9.38 0.61 -19.60
CA VAL A 62 -9.59 0.60 -18.14
C VAL A 62 -9.16 -0.74 -17.54
N LEU A 63 -9.51 -1.87 -18.17
CA LEU A 63 -9.09 -3.20 -17.72
C LEU A 63 -7.57 -3.33 -17.72
N THR A 64 -6.91 -2.95 -18.83
CA THR A 64 -5.44 -3.00 -18.95
C THR A 64 -4.76 -2.15 -17.88
N SER A 65 -5.27 -0.93 -17.65
CA SER A 65 -4.73 -0.01 -16.64
C SER A 65 -4.88 -0.58 -15.22
N LEU A 66 -6.00 -1.25 -14.94
CA LEU A 66 -6.23 -1.91 -13.66
C LEU A 66 -5.29 -3.11 -13.45
N GLU A 67 -5.08 -3.94 -14.47
CA GLU A 67 -4.16 -5.08 -14.39
C GLU A 67 -2.72 -4.64 -14.14
N GLN A 68 -2.28 -3.57 -14.81
CA GLN A 68 -0.98 -2.94 -14.55
C GLN A 68 -0.89 -2.42 -13.11
N MET A 69 -1.92 -1.75 -12.60
CA MET A 69 -1.95 -1.26 -11.22
C MET A 69 -1.95 -2.41 -10.20
N LEU A 70 -2.65 -3.50 -10.49
CA LEU A 70 -2.64 -4.72 -9.67
C LEU A 70 -1.22 -5.30 -9.59
N GLN A 71 -0.51 -5.40 -10.71
CA GLN A 71 0.86 -5.90 -10.71
C GLN A 71 1.80 -4.95 -9.95
N LYS A 72 1.72 -3.64 -10.21
CA LYS A 72 2.48 -2.63 -9.46
C LYS A 72 2.24 -2.72 -7.96
N ASN A 73 1.00 -2.96 -7.52
CA ASN A 73 0.69 -3.10 -6.11
C ASN A 73 1.29 -4.37 -5.48
N LYS A 74 1.34 -5.50 -6.22
CA LYS A 74 2.03 -6.71 -5.76
C LYS A 74 3.52 -6.46 -5.60
N ASP A 75 4.14 -5.81 -6.58
CA ASP A 75 5.57 -5.50 -6.56
C ASP A 75 5.90 -4.54 -5.41
N PHE A 76 5.06 -3.51 -5.20
CA PHE A 76 5.21 -2.59 -4.08
C PHE A 76 5.04 -3.28 -2.72
N LEU A 77 4.06 -4.18 -2.59
CA LEU A 77 3.87 -4.99 -1.38
C LEU A 77 5.09 -5.89 -1.11
N PHE A 78 5.68 -6.47 -2.14
CA PHE A 78 6.91 -7.25 -2.02
C PHE A 78 8.06 -6.39 -1.51
N GLN A 79 8.28 -5.20 -2.09
CA GLN A 79 9.29 -4.24 -1.63
C GLN A 79 9.07 -3.83 -0.17
N LEU A 80 7.83 -3.57 0.25
CA LEU A 80 7.51 -3.27 1.64
C LEU A 80 7.87 -4.43 2.59
N ILE A 81 7.59 -5.67 2.18
CA ILE A 81 7.93 -6.84 2.99
C ILE A 81 9.45 -6.97 3.13
N GLN A 82 10.21 -6.76 2.05
CA GLN A 82 11.67 -6.76 2.10
C GLN A 82 12.19 -5.67 3.03
N PHE A 83 11.75 -4.43 2.84
CA PHE A 83 12.14 -3.30 3.67
C PHE A 83 11.81 -3.54 5.16
N LYS A 84 10.62 -4.07 5.45
CA LYS A 84 10.23 -4.43 6.83
C LYS A 84 11.17 -5.48 7.42
N ASN A 85 11.49 -6.54 6.68
CA ASN A 85 12.38 -7.60 7.18
C ASN A 85 13.81 -7.08 7.38
N GLU A 86 14.27 -6.14 6.55
CA GLU A 86 15.55 -5.46 6.71
C GLU A 86 15.54 -4.54 7.94
N SER A 87 14.45 -3.80 8.17
CA SER A 87 14.29 -2.95 9.36
C SER A 87 14.35 -3.72 10.68
N GLU A 88 13.83 -4.95 10.70
CA GLU A 88 13.89 -5.82 11.88
C GLU A 88 15.33 -6.22 12.22
N LYS A 89 16.21 -6.36 11.21
CA LYS A 89 17.64 -6.61 11.43
C LYS A 89 18.37 -5.37 11.94
N ILE A 90 17.97 -4.18 11.48
CA ILE A 90 18.57 -2.92 11.91
C ILE A 90 18.23 -2.64 13.37
N ARG A 91 17.04 -3.05 13.85
CA ARG A 91 16.65 -2.95 15.26
C ARG A 91 17.61 -3.71 16.21
N GLU A 92 18.30 -4.74 15.73
CA GLU A 92 19.29 -5.48 16.53
C GLU A 92 20.68 -4.79 16.56
N CYS A 93 20.86 -3.68 15.85
CA CYS A 93 22.10 -2.92 15.78
C CYS A 93 22.11 -1.80 16.84
N GLU A 94 23.04 -1.85 17.80
CA GLU A 94 23.22 -0.82 18.85
C GLU A 94 24.04 0.41 18.38
N ASP A 95 24.18 0.63 17.06
CA ASP A 95 24.97 1.73 16.48
C ASP A 95 24.07 2.89 16.03
N MET A 96 24.34 4.11 16.51
CA MET A 96 23.64 5.35 16.12
C MET A 96 23.64 5.59 14.60
N GLN A 97 24.65 5.09 13.87
CA GLN A 97 24.69 5.18 12.40
C GLN A 97 23.64 4.29 11.73
N CYS A 98 23.36 3.10 12.29
CA CYS A 98 22.30 2.21 11.83
C CYS A 98 20.92 2.87 11.95
N GLU A 99 20.66 3.55 13.07
CA GLU A 99 19.39 4.21 13.36
C GLU A 99 19.12 5.39 12.43
N THR A 100 20.12 6.25 12.24
CA THR A 100 20.02 7.41 11.33
C THR A 100 19.78 6.96 9.88
N TYR A 101 20.43 5.88 9.45
CA TYR A 101 20.21 5.29 8.14
C TYR A 101 18.76 4.80 7.99
N PHE A 102 18.26 4.03 8.97
CA PHE A 102 16.90 3.53 8.93
C PHE A 102 15.84 4.63 8.91
N LEU A 103 16.02 5.69 9.71
CA LEU A 103 15.13 6.86 9.72
C LEU A 103 15.01 7.48 8.31
N ASN A 104 16.14 7.70 7.66
CA ASN A 104 16.17 8.28 6.32
C ASN A 104 15.48 7.37 5.28
N GLU A 105 15.77 6.07 5.31
CA GLU A 105 15.14 5.11 4.41
C GLU A 105 13.64 4.98 4.66
N HIS A 106 13.19 5.00 5.92
CA HIS A 106 11.76 4.96 6.26
C HIS A 106 11.02 6.20 5.75
N ILE A 107 11.61 7.39 5.87
CA ILE A 107 11.04 8.63 5.32
C ILE A 107 10.94 8.55 3.78
N LEU A 108 11.97 8.04 3.10
CA LEU A 108 11.95 7.85 1.65
C LEU A 108 10.89 6.84 1.24
N PHE A 109 10.77 5.72 1.98
CA PHE A 109 9.76 4.71 1.73
C PHE A 109 8.35 5.28 1.94
N LYS A 110 8.13 6.08 3.00
CA LYS A 110 6.85 6.77 3.27
C LYS A 110 6.41 7.65 2.10
N LYS A 111 7.33 8.41 1.50
CA LYS A 111 7.02 9.23 0.32
C LYS A 111 6.60 8.36 -0.88
N LYS A 112 7.30 7.24 -1.11
CA LYS A 112 6.94 6.28 -2.17
C LYS A 112 5.57 5.66 -1.90
N TYR A 113 5.29 5.30 -0.64
CA TYR A 113 4.00 4.76 -0.21
C TYR A 113 2.85 5.71 -0.51
N VAL A 114 2.94 6.97 -0.06
CA VAL A 114 1.91 7.98 -0.30
C VAL A 114 1.66 8.19 -1.79
N SER A 115 2.73 8.29 -2.60
CA SER A 115 2.61 8.40 -4.06
C SER A 115 1.92 7.19 -4.69
N HIS A 116 2.26 5.97 -4.25
CA HIS A 116 1.65 4.73 -4.73
C HIS A 116 0.15 4.67 -4.41
N ILE A 117 -0.25 5.05 -3.19
CA ILE A 117 -1.67 5.12 -2.81
C ILE A 117 -2.44 6.13 -3.66
N ALA A 118 -1.87 7.30 -3.95
CA ALA A 118 -2.50 8.30 -4.81
C ALA A 118 -2.71 7.77 -6.24
N GLN A 119 -1.76 7.01 -6.78
CA GLN A 119 -1.89 6.38 -8.10
C GLN A 119 -3.01 5.33 -8.12
N ILE A 120 -3.14 4.53 -7.05
CA ILE A 120 -4.23 3.56 -6.91
C ILE A 120 -5.58 4.26 -6.85
N GLN A 121 -5.69 5.35 -6.08
CA GLN A 121 -6.93 6.13 -5.98
C GLN A 121 -7.34 6.68 -7.34
N ASN A 122 -6.40 7.23 -8.12
CA ASN A 122 -6.67 7.72 -9.47
C ASN A 122 -7.26 6.62 -10.39
N ILE A 123 -6.66 5.42 -10.39
CA ILE A 123 -7.19 4.30 -11.17
C ILE A 123 -8.59 3.89 -10.69
N LYS A 124 -8.85 3.88 -9.37
CA LYS A 124 -10.19 3.60 -8.83
C LYS A 124 -11.20 4.65 -9.31
N ASP A 125 -10.85 5.93 -9.30
CA ASP A 125 -11.72 7.01 -9.78
C ASP A 125 -12.04 6.86 -11.27
N ILE A 126 -11.05 6.51 -12.10
CA ILE A 126 -11.26 6.22 -13.53
C ILE A 126 -12.27 5.08 -13.70
N ILE A 127 -12.13 4.01 -12.92
CA ILE A 127 -13.03 2.84 -12.95
C ILE A 127 -14.44 3.22 -12.51
N PHE A 128 -14.59 4.00 -11.43
CA PHE A 128 -15.91 4.44 -10.96
C PHE A 128 -16.60 5.30 -12.01
N ASN A 129 -15.90 6.26 -12.60
CA ASN A 129 -16.41 7.08 -13.70
C ASN A 129 -16.82 6.24 -14.92
N PHE A 130 -16.06 5.19 -15.24
CA PHE A 130 -16.40 4.26 -16.32
C PHE A 130 -17.73 3.54 -16.03
N PHE A 131 -17.92 3.03 -14.81
CA PHE A 131 -19.17 2.38 -14.42
C PHE A 131 -20.36 3.34 -14.39
N GLU A 132 -20.20 4.55 -13.85
CA GLU A 132 -21.26 5.57 -13.82
C GLU A 132 -21.75 5.92 -15.23
N LYS A 133 -20.84 6.10 -16.18
CA LYS A 133 -21.19 6.37 -17.58
C LYS A 133 -21.87 5.19 -18.28
N SER A 134 -21.56 3.97 -17.87
CA SER A 134 -22.09 2.76 -18.49
C SER A 134 -23.46 2.34 -17.93
N LEU A 135 -23.89 2.91 -16.80
CA LEU A 135 -25.17 2.60 -16.16
C LEU A 135 -26.33 3.51 -16.62
N HIS A 136 -26.04 4.51 -17.46
CA HIS A 136 -27.00 5.43 -18.06
C HIS A 136 -27.17 5.17 -19.56
#